data_AF-A0AAJ6J801-F1
#
_entry.id   AF-A0AAJ6J801-F1
#
_cell.length_a   1.000
_cell.length_b   1.000
_cell.length_c   1.000
_cell.angle_alpha   90.00
_cell.angle_beta   90.00
_cell.angle_gamma   90.00
#
_symmetry.space_group_name_H-M   'P 1'
#
loop_
_entity.id
_entity.type
_entity.pdbx_description
1 polymer ?
#
loop_
_entity_poly.entity_id
_entity_poly.type
_entity_poly.pdbx_seq_one_letter_code
_entity_poly.pdbx_strand_id
1 'polypeptide(L)'
;MLSRCDVIKGTTVALLTLWIPVAWAQETKMNLFKIVTMKDEIIVGLSAEELQTLGGNDASAVAHALAQKGDLTVWQYNVRRGQNGELQQAPTAKIGLLANASLRVEPYATPYQIAPHP
;
A
#
# COMPACT_ATOMS: atom_id res chain seq x y z
N MET A 1 10.10 78.81 -12.84
CA MET A 1 11.39 78.41 -12.25
C MET A 1 11.14 77.30 -11.24
N LEU A 2 12.02 76.30 -11.24
CA LEU A 2 11.87 74.96 -10.66
C LEU A 2 11.43 74.92 -9.19
N SER A 3 10.61 73.93 -8.82
CA SER A 3 10.87 73.16 -7.60
C SER A 3 10.30 71.76 -7.65
N ARG A 4 11.14 70.84 -7.21
CA ARG A 4 11.05 69.38 -7.24
C ARG A 4 10.40 68.88 -5.96
N CYS A 5 9.58 67.82 -6.04
CA CYS A 5 9.21 66.87 -4.98
C CYS A 5 8.41 65.76 -5.68
N ASP A 6 8.51 64.46 -5.41
CA ASP A 6 9.48 63.61 -4.74
C ASP A 6 9.15 62.18 -5.28
N VAL A 7 10.17 61.33 -5.41
CA VAL A 7 10.10 60.05 -6.13
C VAL A 7 9.47 58.98 -5.24
N ILE A 8 8.25 58.54 -5.57
CA ILE A 8 7.62 57.38 -4.94
C ILE A 8 8.26 56.10 -5.49
N LYS A 9 9.23 55.53 -4.74
CA LYS A 9 9.74 54.17 -4.98
C LYS A 9 8.70 53.17 -4.50
N GLY A 10 7.89 52.65 -5.44
CA GLY A 10 7.01 51.52 -5.20
C GLY A 10 7.80 50.21 -5.09
N THR A 11 7.87 49.67 -3.88
CA THR A 11 8.46 48.36 -3.56
C THR A 11 7.68 47.24 -4.24
N THR A 12 8.29 46.55 -5.19
CA THR A 12 7.71 45.36 -5.83
C THR A 12 7.77 44.18 -4.86
N VAL A 13 6.61 43.76 -4.35
CA VAL A 13 6.48 42.50 -3.59
C VAL A 13 6.42 41.35 -4.60
N ALA A 14 7.54 40.64 -4.76
CA ALA A 14 7.59 39.42 -5.56
C ALA A 14 6.91 38.28 -4.79
N LEU A 15 5.72 37.91 -5.23
CA LEU A 15 4.95 36.77 -4.70
C LEU A 15 5.55 35.46 -5.25
N LEU A 16 6.38 34.80 -4.46
CA LEU A 16 6.94 33.47 -4.77
C LEU A 16 5.85 32.40 -4.62
N THR A 17 5.37 31.88 -5.74
CA THR A 17 4.49 30.71 -5.79
C THR A 17 5.30 29.45 -5.47
N LEU A 18 5.23 29.00 -4.22
CA LEU A 18 5.74 27.70 -3.80
C LEU A 18 4.89 26.60 -4.45
N TRP A 19 5.45 25.91 -5.43
CA TRP A 19 4.88 24.70 -6.02
C TRP A 19 4.99 23.58 -4.99
N ILE A 20 3.91 23.29 -4.26
CA ILE A 20 3.83 22.08 -3.45
C ILE A 20 3.52 20.94 -4.42
N PRO A 21 4.40 19.95 -4.63
CA PRO A 21 4.00 18.75 -5.35
C PRO A 21 2.90 18.08 -4.52
N VAL A 22 1.69 18.04 -5.06
CA VAL A 22 0.63 17.21 -4.50
C VAL A 22 1.09 15.77 -4.71
N ALA A 23 1.55 15.12 -3.64
CA ALA A 23 1.79 13.69 -3.65
C ALA A 23 0.41 13.05 -3.74
N TRP A 24 -0.01 12.66 -4.94
CA TRP A 24 -1.18 11.82 -5.10
C TRP A 24 -0.89 10.54 -4.33
N ALA A 25 -1.63 10.32 -3.25
CA ALA A 25 -1.74 9.01 -2.64
C ALA A 25 -2.35 8.11 -3.71
N GLN A 26 -1.51 7.41 -4.48
CA GLN A 26 -1.95 6.25 -5.24
C GLN A 26 -2.61 5.35 -4.20
N GLU A 27 -3.92 5.19 -4.33
CA GLU A 27 -4.65 4.24 -3.53
C GLU A 27 -4.21 2.86 -3.98
N THR A 28 -3.08 2.40 -3.42
CA THR A 28 -2.48 1.12 -3.74
C THR A 28 -3.44 0.05 -3.29
N LYS A 29 -4.28 -0.40 -4.23
CA LYS A 29 -5.29 -1.40 -3.98
C LYS A 29 -4.59 -2.72 -3.67
N MET A 30 -4.76 -3.17 -2.42
CA MET A 30 -4.23 -4.44 -1.95
C MET A 30 -5.24 -5.55 -2.14
N ASN A 31 -4.78 -6.67 -2.68
CA ASN A 31 -5.54 -7.91 -2.79
C ASN A 31 -5.13 -8.82 -1.65
N LEU A 32 -6.12 -9.33 -0.92
CA LEU A 32 -5.87 -10.18 0.23
C LEU A 32 -6.14 -11.64 -0.11
N PHE A 33 -5.31 -12.50 0.43
CA PHE A 33 -5.41 -13.94 0.30
C PHE A 33 -5.33 -14.58 1.67
N LYS A 34 -6.12 -15.62 1.88
CA LYS A 34 -6.02 -16.48 3.04
C LYS A 34 -5.17 -17.68 2.67
N ILE A 35 -4.11 -17.89 3.44
CA ILE A 35 -3.26 -19.07 3.36
C ILE A 35 -3.70 -20.02 4.48
N VAL A 36 -4.19 -21.19 4.11
CA VAL A 36 -4.58 -22.24 5.05
C VAL A 36 -3.40 -23.17 5.23
N THR A 37 -2.89 -23.26 6.45
CA THR A 37 -1.83 -24.19 6.86
C THR A 37 -2.43 -25.34 7.66
N MET A 38 -1.60 -26.32 8.05
CA MET A 38 -2.05 -27.37 8.99
C MET A 38 -2.32 -26.83 10.40
N LYS A 39 -1.69 -25.73 10.79
CA LYS A 39 -1.78 -25.18 12.15
C LYS A 39 -2.78 -24.03 12.27
N ASP A 40 -2.86 -23.20 11.23
CA ASP A 40 -3.47 -21.89 11.31
C ASP A 40 -3.84 -21.33 9.92
N GLU A 41 -4.59 -20.22 9.94
CA GLU A 41 -4.93 -19.44 8.74
C GLU A 41 -4.23 -18.09 8.82
N ILE A 42 -3.56 -17.70 7.74
CA ILE A 42 -2.79 -16.47 7.66
C ILE A 42 -3.37 -15.59 6.56
N ILE A 43 -3.73 -14.35 6.87
CA ILE A 43 -4.13 -13.38 5.85
C ILE A 43 -2.89 -12.65 5.35
N VAL A 44 -2.71 -12.61 4.04
CA VAL A 44 -1.59 -11.94 3.39
C VAL A 44 -2.11 -10.98 2.33
N GLY A 45 -1.37 -9.89 2.11
CA GLY A 45 -1.70 -8.88 1.12
C GLY A 45 -0.63 -8.77 0.05
N LEU A 46 -1.08 -8.59 -1.19
CA LEU A 46 -0.27 -8.34 -2.36
C LEU A 46 -0.88 -7.21 -3.18
N SER A 47 -0.05 -6.27 -3.64
CA SER A 47 -0.43 -5.26 -4.60
C SER A 47 -0.74 -5.88 -5.98
N ALA A 48 -1.43 -5.13 -6.83
CA ALA A 48 -1.68 -5.56 -8.20
C ALA A 48 -0.37 -5.81 -8.97
N GLU A 49 0.65 -4.98 -8.76
CA GLU A 49 1.96 -5.11 -9.41
C GLU A 49 2.66 -6.39 -8.98
N GLU A 50 2.71 -6.68 -7.68
CA GLU A 50 3.29 -7.91 -7.16
C GLU A 50 2.58 -9.14 -7.71
N LEU A 51 1.24 -9.14 -7.78
CA LEU A 51 0.50 -10.25 -8.39
C LEU A 51 0.86 -10.46 -9.86
N GLN A 52 0.99 -9.38 -10.64
CA GLN A 52 1.44 -9.49 -12.03
C GLN A 52 2.84 -10.10 -12.13
N THR A 53 3.76 -9.80 -11.20
CA THR A 53 5.07 -10.47 -11.15
C THR A 53 5.00 -11.95 -10.78
N LEU A 54 3.92 -12.38 -10.12
CA LEU A 54 3.63 -13.81 -9.86
C LEU A 54 2.94 -14.49 -11.05
N GLY A 55 2.60 -13.76 -12.11
CA GLY A 55 2.03 -14.30 -13.34
C GLY A 55 0.50 -14.33 -13.38
N GLY A 56 -0.19 -13.56 -12.54
CA GLY A 56 -1.66 -13.47 -12.57
C GLY A 56 -2.23 -12.43 -11.62
N ASN A 57 -3.51 -12.56 -11.24
CA ASN A 57 -4.18 -11.62 -10.34
C ASN A 57 -5.10 -12.29 -9.30
N ASP A 58 -5.03 -13.61 -9.20
CA ASP A 58 -5.95 -14.44 -8.44
C ASP A 58 -5.21 -15.40 -7.50
N ALA A 59 -5.98 -16.15 -6.70
CA ALA A 59 -5.43 -17.11 -5.74
C ALA A 59 -4.63 -18.22 -6.42
N SER A 60 -4.99 -18.60 -7.65
CA SER A 60 -4.28 -19.62 -8.42
C SER A 60 -2.87 -19.16 -8.79
N ALA A 61 -2.69 -17.90 -9.17
CA ALA A 61 -1.38 -17.33 -9.45
C ALA A 61 -0.46 -17.37 -8.21
N VAL A 62 -0.99 -17.00 -7.03
CA VAL A 62 -0.24 -17.07 -5.76
C VAL A 62 0.13 -18.52 -5.42
N ALA A 63 -0.82 -19.45 -5.54
CA ALA A 63 -0.59 -20.87 -5.28
C ALA A 63 0.46 -21.46 -6.25
N HIS A 64 0.39 -21.13 -7.54
CA HIS A 64 1.36 -21.54 -8.54
C HIS A 64 2.74 -20.97 -8.25
N ALA A 65 2.84 -19.68 -7.92
CA ALA A 65 4.12 -19.07 -7.60
C ALA A 65 4.75 -19.70 -6.36
N LEU A 66 3.96 -19.99 -5.33
CA LEU A 66 4.44 -20.66 -4.12
C LEU A 66 4.91 -22.10 -4.44
N ALA A 67 4.15 -22.86 -5.23
CA ALA A 67 4.51 -24.21 -5.63
C ALA A 67 5.77 -24.26 -6.52
N GLN A 68 5.97 -23.27 -7.40
CA GLN A 68 7.12 -23.20 -8.30
C GLN A 68 8.40 -22.72 -7.60
N LYS A 69 8.29 -21.70 -6.74
CA LYS A 69 9.45 -21.09 -6.06
C LYS A 69 9.84 -21.84 -4.79
N GLY A 70 8.90 -22.57 -4.17
CA GLY A 70 9.10 -23.26 -2.90
C GLY A 70 8.85 -22.37 -1.68
N ASP A 71 9.09 -21.06 -1.82
CA ASP A 71 8.77 -20.05 -0.82
C ASP A 71 8.31 -18.72 -1.45
N LEU A 72 7.62 -17.89 -0.66
CA LEU A 72 7.19 -16.56 -1.06
C LEU A 72 7.25 -15.61 0.13
N THR A 73 7.92 -14.47 -0.04
CA THR A 73 7.91 -13.41 0.98
C THR A 73 6.75 -12.45 0.73
N VAL A 74 5.87 -12.28 1.72
CA VAL A 74 4.64 -11.46 1.62
C VAL A 74 4.38 -10.68 2.90
N TRP A 75 3.52 -9.67 2.82
CA TRP A 75 3.01 -8.97 4.00
C TRP A 75 1.83 -9.72 4.61
N GLN A 76 1.91 -10.03 5.90
CA GLN A 76 0.79 -10.50 6.72
C GLN A 76 -0.10 -9.32 7.11
N TYR A 77 -1.40 -9.55 7.07
CA TYR A 77 -2.44 -8.58 7.41
C TYR A 77 -3.27 -9.05 8.60
N ASN A 78 -3.60 -8.12 9.50
CA ASN A 78 -4.50 -8.35 10.63
C ASN A 78 -5.40 -7.13 10.88
N VAL A 79 -6.52 -7.34 11.56
CA VAL A 79 -7.42 -6.25 11.95
C VAL A 79 -6.78 -5.46 13.08
N ARG A 80 -6.55 -4.16 12.85
CA ARG A 80 -5.98 -3.24 13.83
C ARG A 80 -6.78 -1.95 13.88
N ARG A 81 -6.60 -1.21 14.97
CA ARG A 81 -7.11 0.17 15.07
C ARG A 81 -6.22 1.11 14.26
N GLY A 82 -6.84 1.88 13.35
CA GLY A 82 -6.24 2.96 12.60
C GLY A 82 -5.96 4.19 13.46
N GLN A 83 -5.42 5.24 12.83
CA GLN A 83 -5.05 6.48 13.53
C GLN A 83 -6.25 7.18 14.16
N ASN A 84 -7.45 7.06 13.56
CA ASN A 84 -8.67 7.66 14.11
C ASN A 84 -9.47 6.67 14.98
N GLY A 85 -8.89 5.51 15.29
CA GLY A 85 -9.54 4.47 16.09
C GLY A 85 -10.52 3.58 15.32
N GLU A 86 -10.64 3.74 13.99
CA GLU A 86 -11.42 2.83 13.15
C GLU A 86 -10.75 1.44 13.03
N LEU A 87 -11.54 0.38 12.80
CA LEU A 87 -11.00 -0.94 12.51
C LEU A 87 -10.62 -1.03 11.03
N GLN A 88 -9.36 -1.34 10.77
CA GLN A 88 -8.81 -1.51 9.43
C GLN A 88 -8.04 -2.82 9.34
N GLN A 89 -8.03 -3.42 8.15
CA GLN A 89 -7.16 -4.54 7.82
C GLN A 89 -5.80 -3.97 7.42
N ALA A 90 -4.77 -4.20 8.23
CA ALA A 90 -3.49 -3.51 8.08
C ALA A 90 -2.30 -4.48 8.07
N PRO A 91 -1.22 -4.14 7.35
CA PRO A 91 0.01 -4.93 7.36
C PRO A 91 0.60 -4.95 8.77
N THR A 92 1.01 -6.14 9.21
CA THR A 92 1.56 -6.38 10.55
C THR A 92 3.02 -6.80 10.49
N ALA A 93 3.39 -7.69 9.58
CA ALA A 93 4.75 -8.20 9.44
C ALA A 93 5.01 -8.69 8.02
N LYS A 94 6.26 -8.63 7.56
CA LYS A 94 6.70 -9.28 6.33
C LYS A 94 7.19 -10.68 6.70
N ILE A 95 6.61 -11.71 6.09
CA ILE A 95 6.82 -13.12 6.44
C ILE A 95 7.22 -13.94 5.22
N GLY A 96 7.96 -15.03 5.44
CA GLY A 96 8.21 -16.05 4.44
C GLY A 96 7.17 -17.16 4.55
N LEU A 97 6.42 -17.38 3.47
CA LEU A 97 5.54 -18.53 3.31
C LEU A 97 6.33 -19.67 2.66
N LEU A 98 6.20 -20.88 3.20
CA LEU A 98 6.78 -22.07 2.59
C LEU A 98 5.67 -22.90 1.94
N ALA A 99 5.93 -23.40 0.73
CA ALA A 99 4.98 -24.24 -0.02
C ALA A 99 4.57 -25.47 0.78
N ASN A 100 5.53 -26.14 1.40
CA ASN A 100 5.30 -27.36 2.19
C ASN A 100 4.45 -27.13 3.45
N ALA A 101 4.35 -25.88 3.92
CA ALA A 101 3.52 -25.50 5.05
C ALA A 101 2.13 -24.98 4.63
N SER A 102 1.92 -24.74 3.33
CA SER A 102 0.70 -24.12 2.80
C SER A 102 -0.14 -25.18 2.08
N LEU A 103 -1.34 -25.45 2.59
CA LEU A 103 -2.23 -26.46 2.01
C LEU A 103 -3.12 -25.89 0.91
N ARG A 104 -3.57 -24.63 1.09
CA ARG A 104 -4.53 -23.99 0.20
C ARG A 104 -4.37 -22.47 0.25
N VAL A 105 -4.60 -21.83 -0.89
CA VAL A 105 -4.70 -20.38 -1.02
C VAL A 105 -6.12 -20.03 -1.45
N GLU A 106 -6.75 -19.10 -0.75
CA GLU A 106 -8.10 -18.62 -1.03
C GLU A 106 -8.10 -17.10 -1.19
N PRO A 107 -8.99 -16.52 -2.02
CA PRO A 107 -9.24 -15.09 -1.97
C PRO A 107 -9.86 -14.70 -0.62
N TYR A 108 -9.44 -13.57 -0.05
CA TYR A 108 -9.98 -13.07 1.21
C TYR A 108 -10.62 -11.70 1.03
N ALA A 109 -11.93 -11.63 1.30
CA ALA A 109 -12.68 -10.38 1.32
C ALA A 109 -12.90 -9.94 2.78
N THR A 110 -12.82 -8.64 3.02
CA THR A 110 -13.03 -8.05 4.35
C THR A 110 -13.95 -6.84 4.26
N PRO A 111 -14.83 -6.62 5.25
CA PRO A 111 -15.61 -5.39 5.33
C PRO A 111 -14.78 -4.19 5.82
N TYR A 112 -13.57 -4.42 6.33
CA TYR A 112 -12.71 -3.36 6.84
C TYR A 112 -11.95 -2.66 5.71
N GLN A 113 -11.64 -1.38 5.90
CA GLN A 113 -10.73 -0.67 5.01
C GLN A 113 -9.35 -1.36 5.03
N ILE A 114 -8.76 -1.56 3.85
CA ILE A 114 -7.46 -2.22 3.71
C ILE A 114 -6.39 -1.13 3.60
N ALA A 115 -5.44 -1.12 4.54
CA ALA A 115 -4.31 -0.20 4.48
C ALA A 115 -3.20 -0.73 3.55
N PRO A 116 -2.55 0.13 2.76
CA PRO A 116 -1.42 -0.29 1.95
C PRO A 116 -0.23 -0.69 2.83
N HIS A 117 0.55 -1.66 2.38
CA HIS A 117 1.88 -1.94 2.91
C HIS A 117 2.94 -1.04 2.26
N PRO A 118 4.08 -0.81 2.95
CA PRO A 118 5.21 -0.06 2.41
C PRO A 118 5.86 -0.73 1.21
#